data_AF-A0A0M5M5V7-F1
#
_entry.id   AF-A0A0M5M5V7-F1
#
_cell.length_a   1.000
_cell.length_b   1.000
_cell.length_c   1.000
_cell.angle_alpha   90.00
_cell.angle_beta   90.00
_cell.angle_gamma   90.00
#
_symmetry.space_group_name_H-M   'P 1'
#
loop_
_entity.id
_entity.type
_entity.pdbx_description
1 polymer ?
#
loop_
_entity_poly.entity_id
_entity_poly.type
_entity_poly.pdbx_seq_one_letter_code
_entity_poly.pdbx_strand_id
1 'polypeptide(L)'
;MVNKKMTMRDYYRGFITRANKEAGITYNASKLNSKEECEEYLLNLIKNLKHKKQDNKVYVKEINSLKEEIEILNNNLLAKNKEKANLKDKFEKLEAEKEKECYRSQALYWDNSYYEKDDKLSRAENLNFFFGVLIFVEALSIALLSWK
;
A
#
# COMPACT_ATOMS: atom_id res chain seq x y z
N MET A 1 41.63 -42.12 46.58
CA MET A 1 40.28 -41.59 46.27
C MET A 1 39.27 -42.70 46.42
N VAL A 2 38.30 -42.56 47.34
CA VAL A 2 37.21 -43.55 47.50
C VAL A 2 36.23 -43.34 46.34
N ASN A 3 36.17 -44.29 45.42
CA ASN A 3 35.27 -44.24 44.27
C ASN A 3 33.87 -44.66 44.75
N LYS A 4 33.11 -43.71 45.30
CA LYS A 4 31.76 -43.97 45.82
C LYS A 4 30.82 -44.20 44.62
N LYS A 5 30.44 -45.46 44.38
CA LYS A 5 29.44 -45.79 43.36
C LYS A 5 28.16 -45.02 43.66
N MET A 6 27.76 -44.15 42.73
CA MET A 6 26.54 -43.37 42.85
C MET A 6 25.34 -44.31 42.74
N THR A 7 24.45 -44.30 43.74
CA THR A 7 23.21 -45.10 43.67
C THR A 7 22.12 -44.27 42.99
N MET A 8 21.13 -44.93 42.35
CA MET A 8 20.01 -44.23 41.71
C MET A 8 19.24 -43.31 42.68
N ARG A 9 19.16 -43.71 43.94
CA ARG A 9 18.64 -42.89 45.05
C ARG A 9 19.39 -41.57 45.17
N ASP A 10 20.72 -41.59 45.18
CA ASP A 10 21.56 -40.39 45.30
C ASP A 10 21.40 -39.48 44.08
N TYR A 11 21.28 -40.06 42.89
CA TYR A 11 20.97 -39.33 41.66
C TYR A 11 19.62 -38.61 41.75
N TYR A 12 18.55 -39.33 42.13
CA TYR A 12 17.22 -38.74 42.27
C TYR A 12 17.17 -37.67 43.37
N ARG A 13 17.82 -37.89 44.51
CA ARG A 13 17.93 -36.85 45.56
C ARG A 13 18.60 -35.59 45.03
N GLY A 14 19.69 -35.73 44.27
CA GLY A 14 20.38 -34.59 43.65
C GLY A 14 19.48 -33.84 42.66
N PHE A 15 18.72 -34.58 41.85
CA PHE A 15 17.74 -33.99 40.93
C PHE A 15 16.62 -33.25 41.67
N ILE A 16 15.97 -33.89 42.64
CA ILE A 16 14.88 -33.32 43.45
C ILE A 16 15.36 -32.06 44.17
N THR A 17 16.58 -32.05 44.71
CA THR A 17 17.12 -30.89 45.42
C THR A 17 17.27 -29.68 44.49
N ARG A 18 17.77 -29.88 43.27
CA ARG A 18 17.89 -28.80 42.28
C ARG A 18 16.52 -28.29 41.82
N ALA A 19 15.63 -29.22 41.45
CA ALA A 19 14.28 -28.88 41.02
C ALA A 19 13.48 -28.14 42.11
N ASN A 20 13.58 -28.57 43.37
CA ASN A 20 12.93 -27.90 44.50
C ASN A 20 13.48 -26.49 44.72
N LYS A 21 14.80 -26.28 44.57
CA LYS A 21 15.41 -24.96 44.69
C LYS A 21 14.92 -24.00 43.60
N GLU A 22 14.84 -24.47 42.36
CA GLU A 22 14.31 -23.68 41.23
C GLU A 22 12.81 -23.37 41.40
N ALA A 23 12.04 -24.32 41.93
CA ALA A 23 10.61 -24.16 42.16
C ALA A 23 10.25 -23.45 43.48
N GLY A 24 11.23 -23.04 44.30
CA GLY A 24 10.99 -22.40 45.60
C GLY A 24 10.39 -23.33 46.67
N ILE A 25 10.52 -24.64 46.51
CA ILE A 25 9.96 -25.66 47.41
C ILE A 25 10.97 -25.95 48.54
N THR A 26 10.50 -25.92 49.80
CA THR A 26 11.35 -26.09 51.00
C THR A 26 11.62 -27.56 51.38
N TYR A 27 11.12 -28.51 50.59
CA TYR A 27 11.25 -29.94 50.88
C TYR A 27 12.69 -30.43 50.69
N ASN A 28 13.26 -31.01 51.75
CA ASN A 28 14.62 -31.58 51.73
C ASN A 28 14.61 -33.04 51.20
N ALA A 29 15.25 -33.25 50.06
CA ALA A 29 15.37 -34.57 49.41
C ALA A 29 16.14 -35.60 50.25
N SER A 30 16.96 -35.18 51.23
CA SER A 30 17.68 -36.11 52.11
C SER A 30 16.75 -36.96 52.98
N LYS A 31 15.47 -36.59 53.09
CA LYS A 31 14.44 -37.36 53.80
C LYS A 31 13.99 -38.62 53.05
N LEU A 32 14.28 -38.73 51.74
CA LEU A 32 13.83 -39.84 50.89
C LEU A 32 14.82 -40.99 50.94
N ASN A 33 14.58 -42.03 51.72
CA ASN A 33 15.57 -43.05 52.09
C ASN A 33 15.76 -44.16 51.06
N SER A 34 14.84 -44.32 50.11
CA SER A 34 14.88 -45.35 49.07
C SER A 34 14.76 -44.75 47.67
N LYS A 35 14.95 -45.58 46.63
CA LYS A 35 14.75 -45.17 45.23
C LYS A 35 13.26 -44.93 44.98
N GLU A 36 12.43 -45.80 45.55
CA GLU A 36 10.98 -45.83 45.41
C GLU A 36 10.35 -44.56 45.99
N GLU A 37 10.81 -44.11 47.16
CA GLU A 37 10.35 -42.85 47.77
C GLU A 37 10.65 -41.64 46.87
N CYS A 38 11.82 -41.61 46.22
CA CYS A 38 12.16 -40.56 45.26
C CYS A 38 11.27 -40.60 44.01
N GLU A 39 10.99 -41.78 43.48
CA GLU A 39 10.11 -41.95 42.32
C GLU A 39 8.67 -41.52 42.64
N GLU A 40 8.16 -41.89 43.81
CA GLU A 40 6.82 -41.51 44.26
C GLU A 40 6.69 -39.99 44.47
N TYR A 41 7.72 -39.35 45.04
CA TYR A 41 7.78 -37.90 45.17
C TYR A 41 7.68 -37.20 43.81
N LEU A 42 8.51 -37.63 42.84
CA LEU A 42 8.50 -37.06 41.49
C LEU A 42 7.15 -37.29 40.79
N LEU A 43 6.57 -38.48 40.96
CA LEU A 43 5.30 -38.84 40.33
C LEU A 43 4.14 -38.00 40.89
N ASN A 44 4.13 -37.74 42.20
CA ASN A 44 3.18 -36.82 42.83
C ASN A 44 3.39 -35.37 42.38
N LEU A 45 4.63 -34.93 42.23
CA LEU A 45 4.93 -33.60 41.70
C LEU A 45 4.37 -33.44 40.27
N ILE A 46 4.61 -34.44 39.40
CA ILE A 46 4.11 -34.46 38.02
C ILE A 46 2.57 -34.46 38.00
N LYS A 47 1.92 -35.26 38.85
CA LYS A 47 0.45 -35.25 38.97
C LYS A 47 -0.06 -33.87 39.38
N ASN A 48 0.54 -33.25 40.38
CA ASN A 48 0.16 -31.91 40.83
C ASN A 48 0.36 -30.86 39.73
N LEU A 49 1.44 -30.96 38.95
CA LEU A 49 1.68 -30.08 37.80
C LEU A 49 0.66 -30.29 36.69
N LYS A 50 0.27 -31.54 36.40
CA LYS A 50 -0.77 -31.87 35.41
C LYS A 50 -2.14 -31.31 35.80
N HIS A 51 -2.46 -31.26 37.10
CA HIS A 51 -3.73 -30.76 37.62
C HIS A 51 -3.72 -29.25 37.92
N LYS A 52 -2.56 -28.59 37.87
CA LYS A 52 -2.48 -27.14 37.99
C LYS A 52 -3.05 -26.53 36.70
N LYS A 53 -4.21 -25.91 36.83
CA LYS A 53 -4.91 -25.25 35.71
C LYS A 53 -3.97 -24.21 35.10
N GLN A 54 -3.55 -24.41 33.85
CA GLN A 54 -2.91 -23.34 33.07
C GLN A 54 -4.00 -22.29 32.83
N ASP A 55 -4.00 -21.21 33.60
CA ASP A 55 -4.91 -20.08 33.41
C ASP A 55 -4.51 -19.25 32.17
N ASN A 56 -4.45 -19.92 31.02
CA ASN A 56 -4.24 -19.29 29.71
C ASN A 56 -5.49 -18.55 29.22
N LYS A 57 -6.59 -18.56 29.99
CA LYS A 57 -7.87 -17.93 29.64
C LYS A 57 -7.72 -16.42 29.40
N VAL A 58 -6.85 -15.74 30.14
CA VAL A 58 -6.58 -14.31 29.96
C VAL A 58 -5.86 -14.08 28.63
N TYR A 59 -4.78 -14.82 28.38
CA TYR A 59 -4.03 -14.75 27.11
C TYR A 59 -4.89 -15.11 25.90
N VAL A 60 -5.76 -16.12 26.00
CA VAL A 60 -6.67 -16.50 24.90
C VAL A 60 -7.66 -15.38 24.58
N LYS A 61 -8.18 -14.68 25.59
CA LYS A 61 -9.08 -13.54 25.37
C LYS A 61 -8.35 -12.39 24.68
N GLU A 62 -7.13 -12.09 25.11
CA GLU A 62 -6.31 -11.03 24.53
C GLU A 62 -5.95 -11.36 23.07
N ILE A 63 -5.55 -12.61 22.79
CA ILE A 63 -5.29 -13.08 21.42
C ILE A 63 -6.53 -12.93 20.53
N ASN A 64 -7.72 -13.26 21.02
CA ASN A 64 -8.94 -13.12 20.24
C ASN A 64 -9.28 -11.65 19.97
N SER A 65 -9.16 -10.78 20.97
CA SER A 65 -9.37 -9.33 20.79
C SER A 65 -8.40 -8.74 19.76
N LEU A 66 -7.12 -9.13 19.81
CA LEU A 66 -6.11 -8.67 18.86
C LEU A 66 -6.39 -9.16 17.43
N LYS A 67 -6.91 -10.38 17.28
CA LYS A 67 -7.32 -10.91 15.97
C LYS A 67 -8.47 -10.11 15.37
N GLU A 68 -9.48 -9.76 16.17
CA GLU A 68 -10.60 -8.93 15.73
C GLU A 68 -10.12 -7.53 15.29
N GLU A 69 -9.22 -6.91 16.05
CA GLU A 69 -8.66 -5.61 15.70
C GLU A 69 -7.86 -5.64 14.39
N ILE A 70 -7.04 -6.68 14.18
CA ILE A 70 -6.29 -6.90 12.93
C ILE A 70 -7.24 -7.07 11.74
N GLU A 71 -8.33 -7.82 11.91
CA GLU A 71 -9.32 -8.03 10.86
C GLU A 71 -10.00 -6.73 10.42
N ILE A 72 -10.42 -5.91 11.39
CA ILE A 72 -11.01 -4.59 11.13
C ILE A 72 -10.01 -3.68 10.40
N LEU A 73 -8.77 -3.63 10.87
CA LEU A 73 -7.71 -2.83 10.26
C LEU A 73 -7.44 -3.26 8.80
N ASN A 74 -7.42 -4.56 8.53
CA ASN A 74 -7.15 -5.08 7.20
C ASN A 74 -8.30 -4.75 6.21
N ASN A 75 -9.55 -4.89 6.66
CA ASN A 75 -10.72 -4.50 5.86
C ASN A 75 -10.73 -3.00 5.53
N ASN A 76 -10.40 -2.15 6.51
CA ASN A 76 -10.27 -0.70 6.30
C ASN A 76 -9.14 -0.35 5.33
N LEU A 77 -8.00 -1.04 5.41
CA LEU A 77 -6.89 -0.85 4.49
C LEU A 77 -7.28 -1.22 3.04
N LEU A 78 -7.99 -2.34 2.86
CA LEU A 78 -8.50 -2.76 1.56
C LEU A 78 -9.47 -1.72 0.96
N ALA A 79 -10.38 -1.17 1.77
CA ALA A 79 -11.30 -0.12 1.34
C ALA A 79 -10.55 1.16 0.91
N LYS A 80 -9.60 1.63 1.72
CA LYS A 80 -8.78 2.80 1.39
C LYS A 80 -7.94 2.62 0.13
N ASN A 81 -7.38 1.42 -0.08
CA ASN A 81 -6.60 1.13 -1.28
C ASN A 81 -7.47 1.16 -2.55
N LYS A 82 -8.71 0.64 -2.48
CA LYS A 82 -9.67 0.74 -3.59
C LYS A 82 -10.05 2.18 -3.89
N GLU A 83 -10.30 2.99 -2.86
CA GLU A 83 -10.61 4.41 -3.02
C GLU A 83 -9.44 5.17 -3.66
N LYS A 84 -8.21 4.91 -3.20
CA LYS A 84 -6.99 5.50 -3.77
C LYS A 84 -6.81 5.14 -5.24
N ALA A 85 -7.06 3.88 -5.62
CA ALA A 85 -7.01 3.45 -7.01
C ALA A 85 -8.06 4.17 -7.86
N ASN A 86 -9.31 4.23 -7.39
CA ASN A 86 -10.39 4.94 -8.08
C ASN A 86 -10.10 6.44 -8.25
N LEU A 87 -9.48 7.08 -7.25
CA LEU A 87 -9.06 8.48 -7.35
C LEU A 87 -7.94 8.65 -8.37
N LYS A 88 -6.93 7.76 -8.37
CA LYS A 88 -5.84 7.78 -9.35
C LYS A 88 -6.38 7.67 -10.78
N ASP A 89 -7.29 6.72 -11.03
CA ASP A 89 -7.94 6.55 -12.33
C ASP A 89 -8.74 7.79 -12.76
N LYS A 90 -9.43 8.46 -11.82
CA LYS A 90 -10.15 9.71 -12.09
C LYS A 90 -9.19 10.85 -12.43
N PHE A 91 -8.08 10.97 -11.72
CA PHE A 91 -7.06 11.98 -12.01
C PHE A 91 -6.41 11.76 -13.38
N GLU A 92 -6.05 10.52 -13.72
CA GLU A 92 -5.46 10.20 -15.02
C GLU A 92 -6.43 10.48 -16.18
N LYS A 93 -7.72 10.17 -16.01
CA LYS A 93 -8.75 10.52 -17.00
C LYS A 93 -8.90 12.04 -17.16
N LEU A 94 -8.88 12.78 -16.05
CA LEU A 94 -9.02 14.23 -16.06
C LEU A 94 -7.80 14.92 -16.67
N GLU A 95 -6.59 14.40 -16.46
CA GLU A 95 -5.39 14.88 -17.15
C GLU A 95 -5.45 14.59 -18.65
N ALA A 96 -5.83 13.37 -19.05
CA ALA A 96 -5.98 13.02 -20.45
C ALA A 96 -7.05 13.88 -21.16
N GLU A 97 -8.12 14.26 -20.47
CA GLU A 97 -9.16 15.15 -21.00
C GLU A 97 -8.64 16.59 -21.16
N LYS A 98 -7.91 17.10 -20.16
CA LYS A 98 -7.24 18.42 -20.26
C LYS A 98 -6.23 18.48 -21.40
N GLU A 99 -5.46 17.42 -21.61
CA GLU A 99 -4.53 17.35 -22.74
C GLU A 99 -5.29 17.39 -24.07
N LYS A 100 -6.36 16.60 -24.22
CA LYS A 100 -7.22 16.65 -25.43
C LYS A 100 -7.79 18.04 -25.66
N GLU A 101 -8.27 18.70 -24.61
CA GLU A 101 -8.77 20.08 -24.70
C GLU A 101 -7.68 21.07 -25.11
N CYS A 102 -6.46 20.94 -24.58
CA CYS A 102 -5.32 21.76 -24.95
C CYS A 102 -5.01 21.63 -26.45
N TYR A 103 -4.92 20.41 -26.97
CA TYR A 103 -4.68 20.17 -28.40
C TYR A 103 -5.84 20.66 -29.27
N ARG A 104 -7.09 20.49 -28.82
CA ARG A 104 -8.27 20.98 -29.53
C ARG A 104 -8.31 22.50 -29.60
N SER A 105 -8.04 23.18 -28.49
CA SER A 105 -7.96 24.64 -28.41
C SER A 105 -6.86 25.17 -29.32
N GLN A 106 -5.70 24.51 -29.31
CA GLN A 106 -4.61 24.85 -30.20
C GLN A 106 -5.02 24.66 -31.67
N ALA A 107 -5.59 23.52 -32.06
CA ALA A 107 -6.05 23.28 -33.43
C ALA A 107 -7.05 24.36 -33.91
N LEU A 108 -8.03 24.72 -33.07
CA LEU A 108 -8.98 25.79 -33.37
C LEU A 108 -8.31 27.16 -33.54
N TYR A 109 -7.28 27.46 -32.74
CA TYR A 109 -6.51 28.69 -32.89
C TYR A 109 -5.80 28.78 -34.25
N TRP A 110 -5.15 27.70 -34.67
CA TRP A 110 -4.48 27.63 -35.97
C TRP A 110 -5.46 27.72 -37.13
N ASP A 111 -6.58 27.01 -37.05
CA ASP A 111 -7.65 27.02 -38.06
C ASP A 111 -8.22 28.43 -38.25
N ASN A 112 -8.62 29.07 -37.16
CA ASN A 112 -9.12 30.46 -37.19
C ASN A 112 -8.06 31.43 -37.72
N SER A 113 -6.80 31.29 -37.32
CA SER A 113 -5.71 32.15 -37.81
C SER A 113 -5.45 31.97 -39.32
N TYR A 114 -5.61 30.75 -39.84
CA TYR A 114 -5.46 30.46 -41.25
C TYR A 114 -6.56 31.14 -42.07
N TYR A 115 -7.83 30.92 -41.71
CA TYR A 115 -8.95 31.55 -42.42
C TYR A 115 -8.93 33.08 -42.32
N GLU A 116 -8.50 33.65 -41.19
CA GLU A 116 -8.36 35.10 -41.06
C GLU A 116 -7.30 35.67 -42.02
N LYS A 117 -6.17 34.97 -42.19
CA LYS A 117 -5.13 35.37 -43.14
C LYS A 117 -5.60 35.23 -44.58
N ASP A 118 -6.28 34.13 -44.90
CA ASP A 118 -6.79 33.84 -46.24
C ASP A 118 -7.85 34.88 -46.65
N ASP A 119 -8.79 35.22 -45.76
CA ASP A 119 -9.80 36.26 -45.99
C ASP A 119 -9.17 37.66 -46.17
N LYS A 120 -8.09 37.96 -45.44
CA LYS A 120 -7.32 39.21 -45.66
C LYS A 120 -6.61 39.21 -47.01
N LEU A 121 -5.98 38.10 -47.39
CA LEU A 121 -5.27 37.95 -48.66
C LEU A 121 -6.23 38.05 -49.85
N SER A 122 -7.34 37.30 -49.81
CA SER A 122 -8.38 37.32 -50.84
C SER A 122 -9.00 38.71 -51.02
N ARG A 123 -9.26 39.45 -49.93
CA ARG A 123 -9.72 40.85 -50.03
C ARG A 123 -8.70 41.75 -50.71
N ALA A 124 -7.41 41.59 -50.41
CA ALA A 124 -6.35 42.39 -51.03
C ALA A 124 -6.20 42.08 -52.54
N GLU A 125 -6.27 40.80 -52.91
CA GLU A 125 -6.23 40.38 -54.32
C GLU A 125 -7.42 40.93 -55.11
N ASN A 126 -8.64 40.83 -54.55
CA ASN A 126 -9.84 41.36 -55.18
C ASN A 126 -9.73 42.88 -55.40
N LEU A 127 -9.27 43.65 -54.41
CA LEU A 127 -9.05 45.10 -54.56
C LEU A 127 -8.02 45.42 -55.65
N ASN A 128 -6.88 44.71 -55.68
CA ASN A 128 -5.88 44.89 -56.72
C ASN A 128 -6.44 44.60 -58.12
N PHE A 129 -7.26 43.57 -58.27
CA PHE A 129 -7.94 43.26 -59.52
C PHE A 129 -8.89 44.39 -59.96
N PHE A 130 -9.70 44.93 -59.04
CA PHE A 130 -10.59 46.06 -59.32
C PHE A 130 -9.83 47.30 -59.83
N PHE A 131 -8.72 47.68 -59.17
CA PHE A 131 -7.90 48.81 -59.62
C PHE A 131 -7.23 48.55 -60.97
N GLY A 132 -6.80 47.31 -61.24
CA GLY A 132 -6.27 46.92 -62.55
C GLY A 132 -7.28 47.10 -63.68
N VAL A 133 -8.53 46.69 -63.46
CA VAL A 133 -9.62 46.89 -64.43
C VAL A 133 -9.92 48.38 -64.64
N LEU A 134 -9.94 49.17 -63.56
CA LEU A 134 -10.20 50.61 -63.65
C LEU A 134 -9.16 51.32 -64.53
N ILE A 135 -7.87 51.08 -64.27
CA ILE A 135 -6.76 51.65 -65.06
C ILE A 135 -6.87 51.23 -66.53
N PHE A 136 -7.24 49.98 -66.79
CA PHE A 136 -7.40 49.49 -68.16
C PHE A 136 -8.54 50.20 -68.91
N VAL A 137 -9.69 50.41 -68.26
CA VAL A 137 -10.82 51.15 -68.84
C VAL A 137 -10.46 52.61 -69.10
N GLU A 138 -9.75 53.25 -68.18
CA GLU A 138 -9.25 54.62 -68.36
C GLU A 138 -8.28 54.70 -69.55
N ALA A 139 -7.32 53.79 -69.64
CA ALA A 139 -6.36 53.75 -70.74
C ALA A 139 -7.05 53.56 -72.11
N LEU A 140 -8.06 52.69 -72.18
CA LEU A 140 -8.86 52.52 -73.39
C LEU A 140 -9.66 53.78 -73.74
N SER A 141 -10.22 54.46 -72.73
CA SER A 141 -10.97 55.70 -72.93
C SER A 141 -10.08 56.84 -73.47
N ILE A 142 -8.87 56.97 -72.94
CA ILE A 142 -7.86 57.93 -73.41
C ILE A 142 -7.40 57.58 -74.83
N ALA A 143 -7.15 56.30 -75.11
CA ALA A 143 -6.75 55.85 -76.44
C ALA A 143 -7.84 56.13 -77.48
N LEU A 144 -9.11 55.87 -77.15
CA LEU A 144 -10.26 56.17 -78.00
C LEU A 144 -10.44 57.68 -78.22
N LEU A 145 -10.26 58.50 -77.17
CA LEU A 145 -10.29 59.96 -77.27
C LEU A 145 -9.14 60.51 -78.14
N SER A 146 -7.97 59.90 -78.07
CA SER A 146 -6.79 60.27 -78.89
C SER A 146 -6.89 59.80 -80.35
N TRP A 147 -7.81 58.87 -80.66
CA TRP A 147 -8.07 58.37 -82.01
C TRP A 147 -8.99 59.30 -82.83
N LYS A 148 -9.58 60.33 -82.19
CA LYS A 148 -10.45 61.31 -82.85
C LYS A 148 -9.70 62.58 -83.21
#